data_AF-A0A2N3Y0K0-F1
#
_entry.id   AF-A0A2N3Y0K0-F1
#
_cell.length_a   1.000
_cell.length_b   1.000
_cell.length_c   1.000
_cell.angle_alpha   90.00
_cell.angle_beta   90.00
_cell.angle_gamma   90.00
#
_symmetry.space_group_name_H-M   'P 1'
#
loop_
_entity.id
_entity.type
_entity.pdbx_description
1 polymer ?
#
loop_
_entity_poly.entity_id
_entity_poly.type
_entity_poly.pdbx_seq_one_letter_code
_entity_poly.pdbx_strand_id
1 'polypeptide(L)'
;MFMPPVEVFAAIESAAEARSMLEQADLGDPAQRDWMHYEVALLAHWAALVTKAGEYTALGEGLADFAARCEHLLDSAARCGKPGQ
;
A
#
# COMPACT_ATOMS: atom_id res chain seq x y z
N MET A 1 -18.07 -23.44 0.99
CA MET A 1 -16.98 -22.54 1.40
C MET A 1 -16.82 -21.53 0.28
N PHE A 2 -17.03 -20.25 0.56
CA PHE A 2 -16.81 -19.18 -0.42
C PHE A 2 -15.35 -18.74 -0.27
N MET A 3 -14.57 -18.85 -1.34
CA MET A 3 -13.24 -18.26 -1.41
C MET A 3 -13.36 -16.94 -2.18
N PRO A 4 -12.85 -15.82 -1.64
CA PRO A 4 -12.83 -14.58 -2.37
C PRO A 4 -12.00 -14.72 -3.65
N PRO A 5 -12.27 -13.90 -4.68
CA PRO A 5 -11.42 -13.81 -5.87
C PRO A 5 -9.96 -13.55 -5.50
N VAL A 6 -9.04 -14.01 -6.34
CA VAL A 6 -7.59 -13.91 -6.09
C VAL A 6 -7.15 -12.46 -5.90
N GLU A 7 -7.78 -11.53 -6.61
CA GLU A 7 -7.51 -10.10 -6.54
C GLU A 7 -7.90 -9.52 -5.17
N VAL A 8 -9.01 -9.98 -4.60
CA VAL A 8 -9.48 -9.55 -3.27
C VAL A 8 -8.54 -10.08 -2.19
N PHE A 9 -8.17 -11.35 -2.28
CA PHE A 9 -7.20 -11.96 -1.35
C PHE A 9 -5.85 -11.26 -1.44
N ALA A 10 -5.30 -11.09 -2.64
CA ALA A 10 -4.03 -10.41 -2.86
C ALA A 10 -4.04 -8.96 -2.37
N ALA A 11 -5.13 -8.21 -2.60
CA ALA A 11 -5.25 -6.84 -2.13
C ALA A 11 -5.24 -6.75 -0.59
N ILE A 12 -5.89 -7.67 0.11
CA ILE A 12 -5.91 -7.71 1.57
C ILE A 12 -4.52 -8.07 2.13
N GLU A 13 -3.87 -9.09 1.56
CA GLU A 13 -2.52 -9.48 1.98
C GLU A 13 -1.51 -8.34 1.74
N SER A 14 -1.55 -7.69 0.56
CA SER A 14 -0.72 -6.51 0.29
C SER A 14 -1.01 -5.35 1.25
N ALA A 15 -2.27 -5.15 1.66
CA ALA A 15 -2.61 -4.11 2.63
C ALA A 15 -2.08 -4.42 4.03
N ALA A 16 -2.13 -5.68 4.45
CA ALA A 16 -1.57 -6.14 5.71
C ALA A 16 -0.05 -5.96 5.74
N GLU A 17 0.64 -6.33 4.65
CA GLU A 17 2.08 -6.15 4.51
C GLU A 17 2.46 -4.65 4.54
N ALA A 18 1.81 -3.81 3.72
CA ALA A 18 2.08 -2.37 3.68
C ALA A 18 1.88 -1.72 5.06
N ARG A 19 0.86 -2.14 5.82
CA ARG A 19 0.66 -1.68 7.20
C ARG A 19 1.77 -2.14 8.13
N SER A 20 2.10 -3.43 8.11
CA SER A 20 3.16 -4.02 8.93
C SER A 20 4.50 -3.31 8.72
N MET A 21 4.83 -3.04 7.46
CA MET A 21 6.02 -2.29 7.07
C MET A 21 5.96 -0.84 7.53
N LEU A 22 4.84 -0.13 7.38
CA LEU A 22 4.70 1.25 7.88
C LEU A 22 4.93 1.35 9.40
N GLU A 23 4.56 0.31 10.15
CA GLU A 23 4.74 0.28 11.60
C GLU A 23 6.19 -0.02 12.02
N GLN A 24 7.00 -0.66 11.15
CA GLN A 24 8.30 -1.22 11.52
C GLN A 24 9.50 -0.70 10.72
N ALA A 25 9.28 -0.20 9.51
CA ALA A 25 10.36 0.16 8.59
C ALA A 25 11.11 1.41 9.07
N ASP A 26 12.44 1.33 8.99
CA ASP A 26 13.27 2.51 9.11
C ASP A 26 13.23 3.28 7.78
N LEU A 27 12.38 4.31 7.72
CA LEU A 27 12.25 5.16 6.54
C LEU A 27 13.52 5.97 6.24
N GLY A 28 14.52 5.98 7.13
CA GLY A 28 15.85 6.52 6.88
C GLY A 28 16.70 5.63 5.96
N ASP A 29 16.42 4.33 5.90
CA ASP A 29 17.09 3.36 5.03
C ASP A 29 16.48 3.40 3.61
N PRO A 30 17.25 3.77 2.57
CA PRO A 30 16.75 3.82 1.19
C PRO A 30 16.22 2.48 0.69
N ALA A 31 16.83 1.35 1.08
CA ALA A 31 16.41 0.04 0.60
C ALA A 31 15.03 -0.34 1.13
N GLN A 32 14.76 -0.03 2.40
CA GLN A 32 13.44 -0.23 3.00
C GLN A 32 12.40 0.72 2.39
N ARG A 33 12.78 1.97 2.12
CA ARG A 33 11.89 2.93 1.47
C ARG A 33 11.50 2.49 0.06
N ASP A 34 12.46 2.05 -0.75
CA ASP A 34 12.19 1.54 -2.10
C ASP A 34 11.29 0.31 -2.07
N TRP A 35 11.51 -0.60 -1.11
CA TRP A 35 10.64 -1.75 -0.92
C TRP A 35 9.22 -1.34 -0.51
N MET A 36 9.06 -0.34 0.37
CA MET A 36 7.74 0.16 0.73
C MET A 36 7.00 0.81 -0.44
N HIS A 37 7.69 1.60 -1.27
CA HIS A 37 7.07 2.14 -2.49
C HIS A 37 6.60 1.02 -3.42
N TYR A 38 7.36 -0.08 -3.52
CA TYR A 38 6.93 -1.25 -4.27
C TYR A 38 5.66 -1.90 -3.71
N GLU A 39 5.58 -2.14 -2.39
CA GLU A 39 4.40 -2.75 -1.77
C GLU A 39 3.15 -1.86 -1.87
N VAL A 40 3.31 -0.54 -1.71
CA VAL A 40 2.22 0.42 -1.88
C VAL A 40 1.72 0.44 -3.33
N ALA A 41 2.63 0.39 -4.31
CA ALA A 41 2.25 0.30 -5.71
C ALA A 41 1.53 -1.03 -6.04
N LEU A 42 1.97 -2.13 -5.44
CA LEU A 42 1.34 -3.44 -5.59
C LEU A 42 -0.08 -3.45 -5.00
N LEU A 43 -0.26 -2.87 -3.81
CA LEU A 43 -1.58 -2.68 -3.21
C LEU A 43 -2.50 -1.84 -4.11
N ALA A 44 -2.02 -0.71 -4.63
CA ALA A 44 -2.79 0.14 -5.54
C ALA A 44 -3.21 -0.61 -6.82
N HIS A 45 -2.33 -1.46 -7.35
CA HIS A 45 -2.62 -2.32 -8.49
C HIS A 45 -3.76 -3.30 -8.19
N TRP A 46 -3.67 -4.04 -7.08
CA TRP A 46 -4.72 -5.00 -6.71
C TRP A 46 -6.05 -4.32 -6.37
N ALA A 47 -6.01 -3.18 -5.69
CA ALA A 47 -7.18 -2.36 -5.42
C ALA A 47 -7.94 -1.96 -6.71
N ALA A 48 -7.20 -1.60 -7.77
CA ALA A 48 -7.79 -1.29 -9.07
C ALA A 48 -8.46 -2.52 -9.72
N LEU A 49 -7.85 -3.71 -9.61
CA LEU A 49 -8.45 -4.95 -10.12
C LEU A 49 -9.71 -5.36 -9.34
N VAL A 50 -9.69 -5.22 -8.01
CA VAL A 50 -10.86 -5.43 -7.14
C VAL A 50 -12.01 -4.48 -7.51
N THR A 51 -11.70 -3.21 -7.74
CA THR A 51 -12.67 -2.21 -8.18
C THR A 51 -13.28 -2.59 -9.54
N LYS A 52 -12.44 -3.00 -10.50
CA LYS A 52 -12.86 -3.40 -11.85
C LYS A 52 -13.77 -4.64 -11.85
N ALA A 53 -13.62 -5.55 -10.90
CA ALA A 53 -14.48 -6.73 -10.75
C ALA A 53 -15.93 -6.37 -10.35
N GLY A 54 -16.17 -5.17 -9.83
CA GLY A 54 -17.51 -4.61 -9.57
C GLY A 54 -18.16 -5.10 -8.27
N GLU A 55 -18.07 -6.39 -7.95
CA GLU A 55 -18.67 -7.00 -6.75
C GLU A 55 -18.11 -6.40 -5.44
N TYR A 56 -16.85 -5.98 -5.46
CA TYR A 56 -16.10 -5.47 -4.30
C TYR A 56 -15.67 -4.01 -4.45
N THR A 57 -16.41 -3.22 -5.24
CA THR A 57 -16.03 -1.83 -5.59
C THR A 57 -15.63 -1.00 -4.38
N ALA A 58 -16.45 -0.96 -3.32
CA ALA A 58 -16.17 -0.17 -2.13
C ALA A 58 -14.91 -0.63 -1.38
N LEU A 59 -14.60 -1.93 -1.39
CA LEU A 59 -13.36 -2.45 -0.83
C LEU A 59 -12.16 -2.00 -1.67
N GLY A 60 -12.26 -2.13 -2.99
CA GLY A 60 -11.21 -1.68 -3.92
C GLY A 60 -10.91 -0.18 -3.77
N GLU A 61 -11.94 0.66 -3.70
CA GLU A 61 -11.80 2.11 -3.47
C GLU A 61 -11.13 2.41 -2.12
N GLY A 62 -11.57 1.75 -1.03
CA GLY A 62 -10.97 1.93 0.29
C GLY A 62 -9.50 1.51 0.36
N LEU A 63 -9.12 0.44 -0.37
CA LEU A 63 -7.74 -0.01 -0.47
C LEU A 63 -6.88 0.92 -1.34
N ALA A 64 -7.45 1.49 -2.40
CA ALA A 64 -6.77 2.50 -3.21
C ALA A 64 -6.49 3.78 -2.41
N ASP A 65 -7.47 4.24 -1.63
CA ASP A 65 -7.31 5.36 -0.70
C ASP A 65 -6.25 5.08 0.36
N PHE A 66 -6.21 3.85 0.89
CA PHE A 66 -5.18 3.44 1.83
C PHE A 66 -3.79 3.48 1.20
N ALA A 67 -3.61 2.93 -0.01
CA ALA A 67 -2.34 2.99 -0.74
C ALA A 67 -1.89 4.44 -0.96
N ALA A 68 -2.80 5.33 -1.39
CA ALA A 68 -2.48 6.74 -1.60
C ALA A 68 -2.02 7.46 -0.30
N ARG A 69 -2.60 7.10 0.85
CA ARG A 69 -2.14 7.62 2.15
C ARG A 69 -0.77 7.10 2.53
N CYS A 70 -0.49 5.83 2.26
CA CYS A 70 0.83 5.24 2.51
C CYS A 70 1.90 5.96 1.69
N GLU A 71 1.65 6.16 0.39
CA GLU A 71 2.55 6.89 -0.51
C GLU A 71 2.82 8.32 -0.01
N HIS A 72 1.77 9.02 0.41
CA HIS A 72 1.91 10.37 0.97
C HIS A 72 2.79 10.42 2.23
N LEU A 73 2.71 9.40 3.09
CA LEU A 73 3.54 9.29 4.29
C LEU A 73 5.01 9.02 3.93
N LEU A 74 5.27 8.13 2.98
CA LEU A 74 6.62 7.82 2.47
C LEU A 74 7.29 9.07 1.89
N ASP A 75 6.56 9.79 1.05
CA ASP A 75 7.00 11.06 0.46
C ASP A 75 7.30 12.12 1.51
N SER A 76 6.49 12.18 2.55
CA SER A 76 6.68 13.12 3.66
C SER A 76 7.91 12.79 4.49
N ALA A 77 8.14 11.51 4.77
CA ALA A 77 9.33 11.05 5.47
C ALA A 77 10.62 11.34 4.68
N ALA A 78 10.61 11.13 3.37
CA ALA A 78 11.75 11.46 2.49
C ALA A 78 12.12 12.95 2.51
N ARG A 79 11.15 13.85 2.72
CA ARG A 79 11.40 15.29 2.86
C ARG A 79 11.95 15.68 4.23
N CYS A 80 11.42 15.09 5.31
CA CYS A 80 11.87 15.38 6.68
C CYS A 80 13.26 14.80 7.00
N GLY A 81 13.68 13.74 6.31
CA GLY A 81 14.99 13.11 6.46
C GLY A 81 16.18 13.87 5.82
N LYS A 82 15.99 15.08 5.29
CA LYS A 82 17.10 15.95 4.86
C LYS A 82 17.59 16.77 6.06
N PRO A 83 18.76 16.45 6.66
CA PRO A 83 19.33 17.33 7.68
C PRO A 83 19.81 18.64 7.02
N GLY A 84 19.34 19.78 7.54
CA GLY A 84 19.95 21.09 7.33
C GLY A 84 19.69 21.76 5.97
N GLN A 85 18.59 22.51 5.91
CA GLN A 85 18.75 23.96 5.71
C GLN A 85 18.89 24.61 7.09
#